data_AF-A0A8J2LCL4-F1
#
_entry.id   AF-A0A8J2LCL4-F1
#
_cell.length_a   1.000
_cell.length_b   1.000
_cell.length_c   1.000
_cell.angle_alpha   90.00
_cell.angle_beta   90.00
_cell.angle_gamma   90.00
#
_symmetry.space_group_name_H-M   'P 1'
#
loop_
_entity.id
_entity.type
_entity.pdbx_description
1 polymer ?
#
loop_
_entity_poly.entity_id
_entity_poly.type
_entity_poly.pdbx_seq_one_letter_code
_entity_poly.pdbx_strand_id
1 'polypeptide(L)'
;KIAALVGDFNMFLEFQQKAEDLKAAIMQRLWDPVRKFFYHGFRDNNTNYELVDSREEVGFYPWEYNIPGNSSEFAEAWEQLIDSEGFGTLYGPTTCEVRSQYFDGNQTDQCCWW
;
A
#
# COMPACT_ATOMS: atom_id res chain seq x y z
N LYS A 1 5.65 8.69 -20.65
CA LYS A 1 6.19 7.70 -21.62
C LYS A 1 5.45 7.76 -22.96
N ILE A 2 4.12 7.59 -23.00
CA ILE A 2 3.33 7.68 -24.26
C ILE A 2 3.53 9.02 -24.98
N ALA A 3 3.46 10.15 -24.26
CA ALA A 3 3.66 11.49 -24.82
C ALA A 3 5.01 11.64 -25.56
N ALA A 4 6.09 11.08 -25.00
CA ALA A 4 7.41 11.11 -25.65
C ALA A 4 7.43 10.29 -26.96
N LEU A 5 6.65 9.21 -27.07
CA LEU A 5 6.57 8.39 -28.29
C LEU A 5 5.94 9.15 -29.46
N VAL A 6 5.09 10.14 -29.17
CA VAL A 6 4.44 11.00 -30.18
C VAL A 6 5.11 12.37 -30.31
N GLY A 7 6.27 12.58 -29.65
CA GLY A 7 7.03 13.83 -29.70
C GLY A 7 6.48 14.96 -28.83
N ASP A 8 5.49 14.71 -27.97
CA ASP A 8 4.98 15.70 -27.02
C ASP A 8 5.81 15.71 -25.73
N PHE A 9 6.91 16.45 -25.76
CA PHE A 9 7.84 16.55 -24.64
C PHE A 9 7.31 17.38 -23.47
N ASN A 10 6.42 18.35 -23.72
CA ASN A 10 5.83 19.15 -22.64
C ASN A 10 4.92 18.29 -21.77
N MET A 11 4.03 17.52 -22.40
CA MET A 11 3.15 16.58 -21.69
C MET A 11 3.96 15.47 -21.01
N PHE A 12 5.04 15.00 -21.63
CA PHE A 12 5.94 14.04 -20.99
C PHE A 12 6.52 14.57 -19.67
N LEU A 13 7.06 15.79 -19.67
CA LEU A 13 7.64 16.40 -18.47
C LEU A 13 6.59 16.64 -17.39
N GLU A 14 5.38 17.08 -17.77
CA GLU A 14 4.27 17.27 -16.83
C GLU A 14 3.92 15.97 -16.08
N PHE A 15 3.73 14.87 -16.82
CA PHE A 15 3.40 13.58 -16.21
C PHE A 15 4.58 12.97 -15.45
N GLN A 16 5.81 13.25 -15.86
CA GLN A 16 6.98 12.85 -15.09
C GLN A 16 6.99 13.54 -13.72
N GLN A 17 6.77 14.86 -13.68
CA GLN A 17 6.73 15.59 -12.41
C GLN A 17 5.61 15.08 -11.50
N LYS A 18 4.40 14.88 -12.04
CA LYS A 18 3.27 14.32 -11.28
C LYS A 18 3.58 12.95 -10.68
N ALA A 19 4.30 12.10 -11.42
CA ALA A 19 4.69 10.78 -10.94
C ALA A 19 5.71 10.87 -9.79
N GLU A 20 6.70 11.75 -9.90
CA GLU A 20 7.68 11.97 -8.82
C GLU A 20 7.02 12.57 -7.57
N ASP A 21 6.12 13.53 -7.73
CA ASP A 21 5.38 14.14 -6.63
C ASP A 21 4.50 13.10 -5.91
N LEU A 22 3.79 12.25 -6.68
CA LEU A 22 2.95 11.19 -6.12
C LEU A 22 3.80 10.13 -5.41
N LYS A 23 4.93 9.73 -6.00
CA LYS A 23 5.88 8.80 -5.38
C LYS A 23 6.36 9.34 -4.04
N ALA A 24 6.80 10.61 -4.00
CA ALA A 24 7.24 11.25 -2.77
C ALA A 24 6.12 11.32 -1.71
N ALA A 25 4.90 11.66 -2.13
CA ALA A 25 3.74 11.69 -1.24
C ALA A 25 3.41 10.31 -0.64
N ILE A 26 3.44 9.24 -1.45
CA ILE A 26 3.20 7.86 -0.96
C ILE A 26 4.25 7.48 0.08
N MET A 27 5.53 7.71 -0.22
CA MET A 27 6.62 7.39 0.71
C MET A 27 6.55 8.22 2.00
N GLN A 28 6.15 9.49 1.92
CA GLN A 28 6.06 10.36 3.09
C GLN A 28 4.84 10.08 3.95
N ARG A 29 3.70 9.76 3.33
CA ARG A 29 2.39 9.75 4.01
C ARG A 29 1.93 8.37 4.40
N LEU A 30 2.28 7.34 3.63
CA LEU A 30 1.71 6.01 3.78
C LEU A 30 2.68 5.01 4.41
N TRP A 31 4.00 5.25 4.30
CA TRP A 31 4.99 4.41 4.97
C TRP A 31 5.04 4.71 6.47
N ASP A 32 4.81 3.69 7.29
CA ASP A 32 5.04 3.77 8.73
C ASP A 32 6.43 3.19 9.07
N PRO A 33 7.40 4.02 9.49
CA PRO A 33 8.76 3.56 9.76
C PRO A 33 8.89 2.74 11.05
N VAL A 34 7.86 2.73 11.92
CA VAL A 34 7.82 1.93 13.15
C VAL A 34 7.21 0.57 12.87
N ARG A 35 6.06 0.54 12.18
CA ARG A 35 5.33 -0.70 11.85
C ARG A 35 5.83 -1.40 10.58
N LYS A 36 6.76 -0.74 9.85
CA LYS A 36 7.47 -1.25 8.67
C LYS A 36 6.53 -1.72 7.56
N PHE A 37 5.48 -0.95 7.32
CA PHE A 37 4.46 -1.29 6.34
C PHE A 37 3.82 -0.02 5.75
N PHE A 38 3.22 -0.13 4.57
CA PHE A 38 2.40 0.94 4.00
C PHE A 38 0.95 0.79 4.48
N TYR A 39 0.41 1.84 5.06
CA TYR A 39 -0.98 1.90 5.48
C TYR A 39 -1.73 2.95 4.67
N HIS A 40 -3.03 2.75 4.50
CA HIS A 40 -3.90 3.81 4.03
C HIS A 40 -4.39 4.65 5.23
N GLY A 41 -5.02 5.78 4.95
CA GLY A 41 -5.73 6.58 5.95
C GLY A 41 -7.15 6.87 5.47
N PHE A 42 -8.06 7.14 6.39
CA PHE A 42 -9.42 7.53 6.02
C PHE A 42 -9.38 8.85 5.23
N ARG A 43 -10.22 8.94 4.19
CA ARG A 43 -10.36 10.17 3.39
C ARG A 43 -11.08 11.26 4.16
N ASP A 44 -12.19 10.89 4.80
CA ASP A 44 -13.08 11.82 5.48
C ASP A 44 -12.72 11.91 6.96
N ASN A 45 -12.87 13.11 7.55
CA ASN A 45 -12.61 13.39 8.97
C ASN A 45 -11.17 13.04 9.46
N ASN A 46 -10.19 13.01 8.57
CA ASN A 46 -8.80 12.70 8.88
C ASN A 46 -7.87 13.89 8.60
N THR A 47 -8.01 14.98 9.34
CA THR A 47 -7.22 16.21 9.12
C THR A 47 -5.74 16.03 9.43
N ASN A 48 -5.39 15.03 10.24
CA ASN A 48 -4.03 14.76 10.69
C ASN A 48 -3.30 13.72 9.82
N TYR A 49 -3.95 13.18 8.78
CA TYR A 49 -3.42 12.09 7.96
C TYR A 49 -3.02 10.85 8.79
N GLU A 50 -3.83 10.54 9.78
CA GLU A 50 -3.68 9.34 10.60
C GLU A 50 -3.87 8.09 9.72
N LEU A 51 -2.99 7.14 9.93
CA LEU A 51 -3.00 5.85 9.25
C LEU A 51 -3.88 4.88 10.02
N VAL A 52 -4.51 3.95 9.32
CA VAL A 52 -5.25 2.87 9.96
C VAL A 52 -4.31 1.96 10.76
N ASP A 53 -4.86 1.22 11.72
CA ASP A 53 -4.08 0.39 12.62
C ASP A 53 -3.70 -0.96 12.02
N SER A 54 -4.55 -1.49 11.12
CA SER A 54 -4.39 -2.84 10.54
C SER A 54 -3.67 -2.81 9.20
N ARG A 55 -2.77 -3.78 8.99
CA ARG A 55 -2.16 -4.03 7.69
C ARG A 55 -3.19 -4.64 6.77
N GLU A 56 -3.27 -4.10 5.57
CA GLU A 56 -4.09 -4.62 4.49
C GLU A 56 -3.23 -4.91 3.28
N GLU A 57 -3.69 -5.81 2.41
CA GLU A 57 -2.96 -6.24 1.22
C GLU A 57 -2.67 -5.07 0.26
N VAL A 58 -3.50 -4.01 0.28
CA VAL A 58 -3.26 -2.77 -0.47
C VAL A 58 -1.94 -2.08 -0.09
N GLY A 59 -1.39 -2.36 1.09
CA GLY A 59 -0.06 -1.90 1.50
C GLY A 59 1.07 -2.46 0.65
N PHE A 60 0.84 -3.53 -0.13
CA PHE A 60 1.82 -4.07 -1.09
C PHE A 60 1.74 -3.41 -2.48
N TYR A 61 0.69 -2.64 -2.78
CA TYR A 61 0.53 -2.02 -4.09
C TYR A 61 1.65 -1.06 -4.50
N PRO A 62 2.35 -0.35 -3.59
CA PRO A 62 3.48 0.49 -3.98
C PRO A 62 4.59 -0.24 -4.75
N TRP A 63 4.79 -1.54 -4.50
CA TRP A 63 5.80 -2.33 -5.22
C TRP A 63 5.44 -2.58 -6.69
N GLU A 64 4.14 -2.70 -7.03
CA GLU A 64 3.68 -2.87 -8.42
C GLU A 64 4.15 -1.71 -9.32
N TYR A 65 4.24 -0.51 -8.74
CA TYR A 65 4.67 0.70 -9.44
C TYR A 65 6.13 1.06 -9.17
N ASN A 66 6.91 0.17 -8.55
CA ASN A 66 8.31 0.38 -8.19
C ASN A 66 8.54 1.67 -7.37
N ILE A 67 7.59 2.01 -6.48
CA ILE A 67 7.67 3.21 -5.64
C ILE A 67 8.78 3.07 -4.58
N PRO A 68 8.87 1.99 -3.79
CA PRO A 68 9.94 1.84 -2.79
C PRO A 68 11.33 1.64 -3.42
N GLY A 69 11.38 1.32 -4.72
CA GLY A 69 12.62 0.95 -5.41
C GLY A 69 13.23 -0.34 -4.85
N ASN A 70 14.54 -0.48 -5.01
CA ASN A 70 15.31 -1.63 -4.50
C ASN A 70 15.87 -1.39 -3.09
N SER A 71 15.28 -0.48 -2.31
CA SER A 71 15.76 -0.21 -0.95
C SER A 71 15.40 -1.35 -0.01
N SER A 72 16.40 -1.89 0.70
CA SER A 72 16.19 -2.92 1.73
C SER A 72 15.42 -2.40 2.95
N GLU A 73 15.30 -1.08 3.11
CA GLU A 73 14.54 -0.45 4.20
C GLU A 73 13.07 -0.88 4.22
N PHE A 74 12.49 -1.13 3.05
CA PHE A 74 11.08 -1.48 2.91
C PHE A 74 10.84 -2.99 2.85
N ALA A 75 11.90 -3.80 2.75
CA ALA A 75 11.80 -5.24 2.50
C ALA A 75 11.10 -5.99 3.64
N GLU A 76 11.21 -5.51 4.88
CA GLU A 76 10.59 -6.11 6.08
C GLU A 76 9.06 -6.23 5.97
N ALA A 77 8.41 -5.36 5.18
CA ALA A 77 6.98 -5.46 4.92
C ALA A 77 6.57 -6.82 4.33
N TRP A 78 7.43 -7.44 3.51
CA TRP A 78 7.17 -8.72 2.86
C TRP A 78 7.18 -9.91 3.83
N GLU A 79 7.78 -9.76 5.02
CA GLU A 79 7.72 -10.80 6.05
C GLU A 79 6.28 -11.04 6.50
N GLN A 80 5.42 -10.01 6.44
CA GLN A 80 4.01 -10.12 6.79
C GLN A 80 3.23 -11.03 5.85
N LEU A 81 3.70 -11.23 4.61
CA LEU A 81 3.00 -12.06 3.62
C LEU A 81 2.97 -13.55 4.02
N ILE A 82 4.01 -14.00 4.74
CA ILE A 82 4.17 -15.40 5.17
C ILE A 82 3.94 -15.61 6.67
N ASP A 83 3.81 -14.54 7.42
CA ASP A 83 3.49 -14.56 8.85
C ASP A 83 2.05 -15.04 9.06
N SER A 84 1.86 -16.06 9.90
CA SER A 84 0.52 -16.64 10.18
C SER A 84 -0.42 -15.69 10.92
N GLU A 85 0.13 -14.71 11.64
CA GLU A 85 -0.62 -13.61 12.26
C GLU A 85 -0.69 -12.39 11.33
N GLY A 86 0.05 -12.42 10.22
CA GLY A 86 0.02 -11.45 9.14
C GLY A 86 -0.99 -11.88 8.08
N PHE A 87 -0.53 -12.09 6.84
CA PHE A 87 -1.38 -12.52 5.73
C PHE A 87 -1.31 -14.03 5.44
N GLY A 88 -0.35 -14.75 6.03
CA GLY A 88 -0.03 -16.12 5.65
C GLY A 88 -1.07 -17.15 6.11
N THR A 89 -2.01 -17.53 5.24
CA THR A 89 -2.99 -18.59 5.52
C THR A 89 -2.88 -19.77 4.56
N LEU A 90 -3.63 -20.85 4.84
CA LEU A 90 -3.59 -22.10 4.08
C LEU A 90 -3.89 -21.93 2.58
N TYR A 91 -4.76 -20.98 2.23
CA TYR A 91 -5.25 -20.79 0.86
C TYR A 91 -4.70 -19.52 0.19
N GLY A 92 -3.67 -18.91 0.79
CA GLY A 92 -3.01 -17.72 0.28
C GLY A 92 -3.11 -16.52 1.23
N PRO A 93 -2.66 -15.34 0.77
CA PRO A 93 -2.76 -14.10 1.51
C PRO A 93 -4.20 -13.72 1.84
N THR A 94 -4.44 -13.20 3.05
CA THR A 94 -5.69 -12.51 3.40
C THR A 94 -5.66 -11.05 2.93
N THR A 95 -6.83 -10.41 2.88
CA THR A 95 -6.93 -8.98 2.54
C THR A 95 -6.54 -8.06 3.71
N CYS A 96 -6.67 -8.53 4.94
CA CYS A 96 -6.31 -7.87 6.20
C CYS A 96 -5.48 -8.83 7.05
N GLU A 97 -4.55 -8.33 7.87
CA GLU A 97 -3.75 -9.17 8.76
C GLU A 97 -4.62 -9.92 9.79
N VAL A 98 -4.31 -11.19 10.02
CA VAL A 98 -5.06 -12.10 10.91
C VAL A 98 -5.14 -11.57 12.33
N ARG A 99 -4.10 -10.90 12.83
CA ARG A 99 -4.07 -10.30 14.17
C ARG A 99 -4.96 -9.07 14.34
N SER A 100 -5.57 -8.56 13.28
CA SER A 100 -6.45 -7.40 13.38
C SER A 100 -7.68 -7.74 14.22
N GLN A 101 -8.11 -6.81 15.08
CA GLN A 101 -9.41 -6.93 15.77
C GLN A 101 -10.59 -6.97 14.81
N TYR A 102 -10.38 -6.48 13.59
CA TYR A 102 -11.37 -6.47 12.55
C TYR A 102 -11.30 -7.72 11.70
N PHE A 103 -10.36 -8.66 11.88
CA PHE A 103 -10.32 -9.88 11.09
C PHE A 103 -11.35 -10.90 11.61
N ASP A 104 -12.41 -11.19 10.85
CA ASP A 104 -13.39 -12.23 11.21
C ASP A 104 -13.04 -13.59 10.58
N GLY A 105 -12.51 -13.59 9.36
CA GLY A 105 -12.18 -14.82 8.61
C GLY A 105 -13.40 -15.70 8.25
N ASN A 106 -14.60 -15.34 8.70
CA ASN A 106 -15.85 -16.03 8.41
C ASN A 106 -16.54 -15.40 7.19
N GLN A 107 -16.89 -16.23 6.22
CA GLN A 107 -17.67 -15.79 5.06
C GLN A 107 -19.11 -15.50 5.51
N THR A 108 -19.53 -14.24 5.43
CA THR A 108 -20.93 -13.84 5.62
C THR A 108 -21.68 -13.81 4.29
N ASP A 109 -23.02 -13.71 4.33
CA ASP A 109 -23.86 -13.55 3.14
C ASP A 109 -23.68 -12.18 2.45
N GLN A 110 -22.89 -11.26 3.03
CA GLN A 110 -22.55 -9.97 2.45
C GLN A 110 -21.10 -9.97 1.94
N CYS A 111 -20.81 -9.13 0.93
CA CYS A 111 -19.43 -8.82 0.58
C CYS A 111 -18.68 -8.34 1.84
N CYS A 112 -17.48 -8.87 2.03
CA CYS A 112 -16.77 -8.98 3.29
C CYS A 112 -16.72 -7.67 4.11
N TRP A 113 -17.05 -7.82 5.39
CA TRP A 113 -16.44 -7.03 6.46
C TRP A 113 -15.17 -7.79 6.83
N TRP A 114 -14.13 -7.07 7.23
CA TRP A 114 -12.80 -7.63 7.43
C TRP A 114 -12.82 -8.84 8.37
#